data_AF-A0A2S2QVJ7-F1
#
_entry.id   AF-A0A2S2QVJ7-F1
#
_cell.length_a   1.000
_cell.length_b   1.000
_cell.length_c   1.000
_cell.angle_alpha   90.00
_cell.angle_beta   90.00
_cell.angle_gamma   90.00
#
_symmetry.space_group_name_H-M   'P 1'
#
loop_
_entity.id
_entity.type
_entity.pdbx_description
1 polymer ?
#
loop_
_entity_poly.entity_id
_entity_poly.type
_entity_poly.pdbx_seq_one_letter_code
_entity_poly.pdbx_strand_id
1 'polypeptide(L)'
;MYTYITTCISVNVWFFLDVPKFYDTVIMNPVVKNGSTHLEVDSLSWKFTATKLYIKMDNLFNGDKVLGDNMNLFLNENWREVLNEMQPAIEEVFGMAFKGIGHQFLNRIPLNQI
;
A
#
# COMPACT_ATOMS: atom_id res chain seq x y z
N MET A 1 0.09 -38.54 -22.63
CA MET A 1 -0.65 -37.51 -21.88
C MET A 1 0.25 -37.08 -20.74
N TYR A 2 0.94 -35.94 -20.88
CA TYR A 2 1.86 -35.44 -19.83
C TYR A 2 1.09 -34.50 -18.92
N THR A 3 0.94 -34.89 -17.65
CA THR A 3 0.34 -34.06 -16.62
C THR A 3 1.42 -33.12 -16.10
N TYR A 4 1.38 -31.84 -16.48
CA TYR A 4 2.27 -30.82 -15.91
C TYR A 4 1.83 -30.56 -14.47
N ILE A 5 2.53 -31.13 -13.50
CA ILE A 5 2.42 -30.74 -12.10
C ILE A 5 3.22 -29.45 -11.97
N THR A 6 2.59 -28.30 -12.17
CA THR A 6 3.18 -27.02 -11.79
C THR A 6 3.22 -26.95 -10.26
N THR A 7 4.37 -27.27 -9.67
CA THR A 7 4.63 -26.98 -8.26
C THR A 7 4.69 -25.46 -8.09
N CYS A 8 3.76 -24.89 -7.32
CA CYS A 8 3.82 -23.50 -6.90
C CYS A 8 5.08 -23.27 -6.05
N ILE A 9 5.91 -22.31 -6.43
CA ILE A 9 7.07 -21.88 -5.64
C ILE A 9 6.62 -20.65 -4.84
N SER A 10 6.78 -20.72 -3.52
CA SER A 10 6.47 -19.61 -2.61
C SER A 10 7.71 -18.77 -2.37
N VAL A 11 7.62 -17.45 -2.57
CA VAL A 11 8.67 -16.48 -2.19
C VAL A 11 8.17 -15.71 -0.98
N ASN A 12 8.99 -15.60 0.07
CA ASN A 12 8.66 -14.76 1.23
C ASN A 12 9.30 -13.39 1.04
N VAL A 13 8.53 -12.33 1.26
CA VAL A 13 8.97 -10.96 1.06
C VAL A 13 8.73 -10.15 2.33
N TRP A 14 9.78 -9.51 2.82
CA TRP A 14 9.77 -8.62 3.97
C TRP A 14 10.12 -7.21 3.53
N PHE A 15 9.30 -6.26 3.94
CA PHE A 15 9.55 -4.83 3.75
C PHE A 15 9.64 -4.15 5.11
N PHE A 16 10.68 -3.34 5.30
CA PHE A 16 10.77 -2.40 6.41
C PHE A 16 10.97 -1.00 5.84
N LEU A 17 10.06 -0.09 6.19
CA LEU A 17 10.04 1.27 5.66
C LEU A 17 10.01 2.24 6.84
N ASP A 18 10.96 3.18 6.88
CA ASP A 18 10.99 4.28 7.85
C ASP A 18 10.37 5.52 7.20
N VAL A 19 9.19 5.90 7.69
CA VAL A 19 8.36 6.99 7.13
C VAL A 19 8.13 8.06 8.20
N PRO A 20 9.06 9.01 8.38
CA PRO A 20 8.92 10.05 9.39
C PRO A 20 7.88 11.11 9.03
N LYS A 21 7.51 11.23 7.75
CA LYS A 21 6.55 12.21 7.24
C LYS A 21 5.58 11.55 6.27
N PHE A 22 4.30 11.72 6.56
CA PHE A 22 3.21 11.44 5.64
C PHE A 22 2.26 12.64 5.64
N TYR A 23 1.56 12.83 4.53
CA TYR A 23 0.58 13.88 4.32
C TYR A 23 -0.63 13.28 3.62
N ASP A 24 -1.81 13.49 4.19
CA ASP A 24 -3.07 13.14 3.58
C ASP A 24 -3.84 14.41 3.17
N THR A 25 -4.65 14.29 2.12
CA THR A 25 -5.61 15.30 1.72
C THR A 25 -6.93 14.59 1.47
N VAL A 26 -7.93 14.96 2.27
CA VAL A 26 -9.28 14.41 2.16
C VAL A 26 -10.21 15.53 1.74
N ILE A 27 -10.90 15.33 0.62
CA ILE A 27 -11.98 16.20 0.18
C ILE A 27 -13.30 15.51 0.52
N MET A 28 -14.15 16.20 1.27
CA MET A 28 -15.46 15.70 1.69
C MET A 28 -16.53 16.71 1.34
N ASN A 29 -17.70 16.22 0.94
CA ASN A 29 -18.85 17.05 0.62
C ASN A 29 -20.05 16.65 1.49
N PRO A 30 -20.87 17.62 1.95
CA PRO A 30 -22.13 17.32 2.61
C PRO A 30 -23.14 16.74 1.61
N VAL A 31 -23.81 15.65 1.99
CA VAL A 31 -24.84 14.98 1.19
C VAL A 31 -26.05 14.69 2.08
N VAL A 32 -27.25 15.06 1.61
CA VAL A 32 -28.50 14.77 2.33
C VAL A 32 -28.95 13.34 2.03
N LYS A 33 -29.08 12.50 3.07
CA LYS A 33 -29.55 11.12 3.02
C LYS A 33 -30.67 10.95 4.04
N ASN A 34 -31.86 10.51 3.62
CA ASN A 34 -33.02 10.26 4.49
C ASN A 34 -33.36 11.43 5.44
N GLY A 35 -33.26 12.67 4.95
CA GLY A 35 -33.55 13.88 5.72
C GLY A 35 -32.45 14.32 6.70
N SER A 36 -31.32 13.61 6.75
CA SER A 36 -30.13 13.96 7.54
C SER A 36 -28.95 14.27 6.63
N THR A 37 -28.15 15.29 6.95
CA THR A 37 -26.92 15.59 6.20
C THR A 37 -25.78 14.73 6.72
N HIS A 38 -25.02 14.09 5.82
CA HIS A 38 -23.83 13.30 6.12
C HIS A 38 -22.62 13.85 5.35
N LEU A 39 -21.41 13.57 5.82
CA LEU A 39 -20.21 13.78 5.02
C LEU A 39 -19.95 12.58 4.12
N GLU A 40 -19.63 12.84 2.86
CA GLU A 40 -19.20 11.83 1.91
C GLU A 40 -17.79 12.14 1.43
N VAL A 41 -16.91 11.13 1.46
CA VAL A 41 -15.53 11.25 0.99
C VAL A 41 -15.53 11.23 -0.54
N ASP A 42 -15.24 12.39 -1.12
CA ASP A 42 -15.11 12.57 -2.57
C ASP A 42 -13.76 12.02 -3.06
N SER A 43 -12.68 12.51 -2.46
CA SER A 43 -11.33 12.03 -2.73
C SER A 43 -10.47 11.96 -1.47
N LEU A 44 -9.55 11.00 -1.47
CA LEU A 44 -8.51 10.86 -0.48
C LEU A 44 -7.21 10.61 -1.24
N SER A 45 -6.27 11.52 -1.11
CA SER A 45 -4.89 11.33 -1.56
C SER A 45 -3.99 11.26 -0.34
N TRP A 46 -2.96 10.45 -0.42
CA TRP A 46 -1.92 10.46 0.58
C TRP A 46 -0.57 10.37 -0.11
N LYS A 47 0.42 10.98 0.53
CA LYS A 47 1.80 11.04 0.11
C LYS A 47 2.67 10.75 1.31
N PHE A 48 3.82 10.15 1.06
CA PHE A 48 4.80 9.93 2.11
C PHE A 48 6.22 10.17 1.61
N THR A 49 7.13 10.35 2.56
CA THR A 49 8.55 10.41 2.29
C THR A 49 9.25 9.45 3.23
N ALA A 50 9.89 8.43 2.66
CA ALA A 50 10.68 7.49 3.44
C ALA A 50 12.13 7.96 3.55
N THR A 51 12.71 7.78 4.73
CA THR A 51 14.15 7.97 4.99
C THR A 51 14.95 6.69 4.78
N LYS A 52 14.27 5.54 4.80
CA LYS A 52 14.88 4.23 4.58
C LYS A 52 13.85 3.23 4.07
N LEU A 53 14.27 2.38 3.14
CA LEU A 53 13.59 1.14 2.78
C LEU A 53 14.61 -0.01 2.92
N TYR A 54 14.17 -1.12 3.50
CA TYR A 54 14.87 -2.38 3.51
C TYR A 54 13.96 -3.48 2.97
N ILE A 55 14.48 -4.26 2.02
CA ILE A 55 13.78 -5.35 1.35
C ILE A 55 14.55 -6.63 1.60
N LYS A 56 13.84 -7.69 2.05
CA LYS A 56 14.40 -9.04 2.11
C LYS A 56 13.47 -10.01 1.43
N MET A 57 14.00 -10.74 0.47
CA MET A 57 13.31 -11.81 -0.21
C MET A 57 14.03 -13.13 0.03
N ASP A 58 13.28 -14.12 0.50
CA ASP A 58 13.74 -15.48 0.74
C ASP A 58 13.13 -16.44 -0.26
N ASN A 59 13.84 -17.53 -0.54
CA ASN A 59 13.46 -18.53 -1.54
C ASN A 59 13.36 -17.97 -2.98
N LEU A 60 14.13 -16.93 -3.29
CA LEU A 60 14.31 -16.47 -4.66
C LEU A 60 15.00 -17.53 -5.51
N PHE A 61 14.71 -17.53 -6.81
CA PHE A 61 15.42 -18.35 -7.81
C PHE A 61 15.52 -19.84 -7.43
N ASN A 62 14.43 -20.43 -6.92
CA ASN A 62 14.38 -21.82 -6.43
C ASN A 62 15.36 -22.13 -5.29
N GLY A 63 15.62 -21.14 -4.42
CA GLY A 63 16.50 -21.29 -3.28
C GLY A 63 17.98 -21.08 -3.59
N ASP A 64 18.32 -20.57 -4.78
CA ASP A 64 19.70 -20.17 -5.08
C ASP A 64 20.12 -19.00 -4.18
N LYS A 65 20.95 -19.31 -3.19
CA LYS A 65 21.40 -18.36 -2.18
C LYS A 65 22.26 -17.24 -2.79
N VAL A 66 23.08 -17.53 -3.79
CA VAL A 66 23.99 -16.54 -4.38
C VAL A 66 23.20 -15.50 -5.16
N LEU A 67 22.30 -15.95 -6.02
CA LEU A 67 21.43 -15.05 -6.78
C LEU A 67 20.47 -14.28 -5.85
N GLY A 68 19.92 -14.98 -4.84
CA GLY A 68 19.03 -14.37 -3.86
C GLY A 68 19.72 -13.28 -3.02
N ASP A 69 20.94 -13.54 -2.54
CA ASP A 69 21.69 -12.56 -1.75
C ASP A 69 22.13 -11.36 -2.61
N ASN A 70 22.56 -11.59 -3.85
CA ASN A 70 22.92 -10.51 -4.77
C ASN A 70 21.72 -9.63 -5.13
N MET A 71 20.53 -10.22 -5.36
CA MET A 71 19.31 -9.47 -5.61
C MET A 71 18.90 -8.63 -4.39
N ASN A 72 18.96 -9.21 -3.20
CA ASN A 72 18.69 -8.48 -1.96
C ASN A 72 19.67 -7.31 -1.79
N LEU A 73 20.97 -7.50 -2.07
CA LEU A 73 21.95 -6.42 -1.99
C LEU A 73 21.61 -5.30 -2.96
N PHE A 74 21.37 -5.63 -4.23
CA PHE A 74 21.02 -4.65 -5.26
C PHE A 74 19.80 -3.80 -4.88
N LEU A 75 18.72 -4.43 -4.40
CA LEU A 75 17.52 -3.71 -4.00
C LEU A 75 17.73 -2.80 -2.81
N ASN A 76 18.55 -3.22 -1.85
CA ASN A 76 18.83 -2.42 -0.66
C ASN A 76 19.82 -1.27 -0.93
N GLU A 77 20.74 -1.43 -1.89
CA GLU A 77 21.64 -0.35 -2.33
C GLU A 77 20.89 0.71 -3.14
N ASN A 78 19.93 0.28 -3.98
CA ASN A 78 19.14 1.14 -4.87
C ASN A 78 17.71 1.34 -4.34
N TRP A 79 17.55 1.36 -3.02
CA TRP A 79 16.23 1.34 -2.39
C TRP A 79 15.37 2.56 -2.73
N ARG A 80 16.01 3.71 -3.04
CA ARG A 80 15.29 4.95 -3.38
C ARG A 80 14.63 4.84 -4.74
N GLU A 81 15.36 4.33 -5.72
CA GLU A 81 14.88 4.07 -7.07
C GLU A 81 13.75 3.04 -7.03
N VAL A 82 13.96 1.95 -6.30
CA VAL A 82 12.93 0.92 -6.08
C VAL A 82 11.68 1.53 -5.46
N LEU A 83 11.83 2.34 -4.40
CA LEU A 83 10.70 2.99 -3.75
C LEU A 83 9.99 3.96 -4.70
N ASN A 84 10.72 4.76 -5.48
CA ASN A 84 10.12 5.71 -6.41
C ASN A 84 9.21 5.02 -7.44
N GLU A 85 9.59 3.83 -7.90
CA GLU A 85 8.77 3.03 -8.83
C GLU A 85 7.56 2.38 -8.13
N MET A 86 7.73 1.93 -6.89
CA MET A 86 6.67 1.25 -6.14
C MET A 86 5.68 2.20 -5.47
N GLN A 87 6.14 3.41 -5.10
CA GLN A 87 5.40 4.37 -4.29
C GLN A 87 4.04 4.72 -4.89
N PRO A 88 3.87 4.97 -6.20
CA PRO A 88 2.55 5.27 -6.77
C PRO A 88 1.52 4.15 -6.52
N ALA A 89 1.92 2.89 -6.67
CA ALA A 89 1.02 1.75 -6.46
C ALA A 89 0.68 1.56 -4.96
N ILE A 90 1.66 1.75 -4.08
CA ILE A 90 1.45 1.76 -2.63
C ILE A 90 0.47 2.89 -2.28
N GLU A 91 0.68 4.07 -2.85
CA GLU A 91 -0.16 5.24 -2.61
C GLU A 91 -1.62 5.00 -3.03
N GLU A 92 -1.83 4.41 -4.20
CA GLU A 92 -3.15 4.10 -4.72
C GLU A 92 -3.90 3.10 -3.83
N VAL A 93 -3.25 1.99 -3.43
CA VAL A 93 -3.88 0.94 -2.62
C VAL A 93 -4.31 1.45 -1.25
N PHE A 94 -3.44 2.18 -0.56
CA PHE A 94 -3.79 2.78 0.74
C PHE A 94 -4.87 3.86 0.58
N GLY A 95 -4.83 4.66 -0.50
CA GLY A 95 -5.86 5.63 -0.81
C GLY A 95 -7.25 4.99 -0.95
N MET A 96 -7.34 3.90 -1.70
CA MET A 96 -8.57 3.12 -1.84
C MET A 96 -9.05 2.53 -0.50
N ALA A 97 -8.13 1.94 0.28
CA ALA A 97 -8.46 1.33 1.56
C ALA A 97 -9.01 2.36 2.55
N PHE A 98 -8.32 3.50 2.74
CA PHE A 98 -8.76 4.55 3.65
C PHE A 98 -10.05 5.21 3.20
N LYS A 99 -10.23 5.43 1.89
CA LYS A 99 -11.51 5.92 1.35
C LYS A 99 -12.65 4.96 1.69
N GLY A 100 -12.43 3.65 1.53
CA GLY A 100 -13.42 2.63 1.89
C GLY A 100 -13.81 2.67 3.37
N ILE A 101 -12.82 2.76 4.26
CA ILE A 101 -13.05 2.86 5.72
C ILE A 101 -13.79 4.15 6.07
N GLY A 102 -13.32 5.29 5.58
CA GLY A 102 -13.93 6.60 5.83
C GLY A 102 -15.38 6.68 5.35
N HIS A 103 -15.65 6.14 4.15
CA HIS A 103 -17.01 6.09 3.61
C HIS A 103 -17.94 5.23 4.48
N GLN A 104 -17.49 4.06 4.96
CA GLN A 104 -18.29 3.20 5.83
C GLN A 104 -18.60 3.87 7.18
N PHE A 105 -17.65 4.61 7.73
CA PHE A 105 -17.80 5.32 8.99
C PHE A 105 -18.73 6.54 8.86
N LEU A 106 -18.43 7.47 7.94
CA LEU A 106 -19.15 8.74 7.79
C LEU A 106 -20.59 8.58 7.30
N ASN A 107 -20.90 7.52 6.54
CA ASN A 107 -22.28 7.22 6.16
C ASN A 107 -23.19 6.88 7.34
N ARG A 108 -22.62 6.49 8.50
CA ARG A 108 -23.40 6.12 9.69
C ARG A 108 -23.59 7.28 10.66
N ILE A 109 -22.85 8.38 10.48
CA ILE A 109 -22.83 9.50 11.41
C ILE A 109 -23.34 10.76 10.69
N PRO A 110 -24.51 11.29 11.08
CA PRO A 110 -24.98 12.58 10.63
C PRO A 110 -23.96 13.69 10.94
N LEU A 111 -23.83 14.67 10.04
CA LEU A 111 -22.88 15.78 10.15
C LEU A 111 -23.03 16.58 11.45
N ASN A 112 -24.24 16.69 12.00
CA ASN A 112 -24.50 17.39 13.26
C ASN A 112 -24.06 16.60 14.52
N GLN A 113 -23.48 15.41 14.36
CA GLN A 113 -22.99 14.56 15.44
C GLN A 113 -21.45 14.36 15.40
N ILE A 114 -20.77 15.00 14.46
CA ILE A 114 -19.30 15.03 14.31
C ILE A 114 -18.77 16.27 15.03
#